data_AF-A0A7Y5W623-F1
#
_entry.id   AF-A0A7Y5W623-F1
#
_cell.length_a   1.000
_cell.length_b   1.000
_cell.length_c   1.000
_cell.angle_alpha   90.00
_cell.angle_beta   90.00
_cell.angle_gamma   90.00
#
_symmetry.space_group_name_H-M   'P 1'
#
loop_
_entity.id
_entity.type
_entity.pdbx_description
1 polymer ?
#
loop_
_entity_poly.entity_id
_entity_poly.type
_entity_poly.pdbx_seq_one_letter_code
_entity_poly.pdbx_strand_id
1 'polypeptide(L)'
;MPTPPETPAPTPPLSLPTDSLAAHPSEAVPQPPAPPSPQAKPIEETPPTPDAETAKQDPEAVASSSAGLRTWTDSTGRFQIEAQLVSDDGSTVTLKKQSGQLVTIPLEKLSSADRAFFRSSVPSVPPAAAMPRPAGDTELVGGEAGFPFRNEGPGPLLGIRCALSRWDNEQAIGPLQAVFHRSGPVAAPGAAIARHGYAVGALNVDANRFVNAIQVVFMRRKSDGRLDPSESYTSEWIGHVTGRPARTLGGSGAQVRGIYGRRGAVLDAVGLILSDE
;
A
#
# COMPACT_ATOMS: atom_id res chain seq x y z
N MET A 1 71.07 -26.57 19.13
CA MET A 1 70.03 -25.70 18.54
C MET A 1 69.56 -26.36 17.25
N PRO A 2 68.31 -26.81 17.17
CA PRO A 2 67.77 -27.39 15.94
C PRO A 2 67.38 -26.27 14.95
N THR A 3 67.75 -26.47 13.68
CA THR A 3 67.38 -25.67 12.52
C THR A 3 65.85 -25.59 12.37
N PRO A 4 65.26 -24.43 12.05
CA PRO A 4 63.84 -24.34 11.79
C PRO A 4 63.47 -25.03 10.47
N PRO A 5 62.26 -25.62 10.36
CA PRO A 5 61.77 -26.19 9.10
C PRO A 5 61.48 -25.10 8.07
N GLU A 6 61.91 -25.36 6.83
CA GLU A 6 61.67 -24.54 5.64
C GLU A 6 60.17 -24.44 5.34
N THR A 7 59.63 -23.22 5.32
CA THR A 7 58.25 -22.94 4.89
C THR A 7 58.17 -23.06 3.37
N PRO A 8 57.23 -23.84 2.79
CA PRO A 8 57.03 -23.85 1.35
C PRO A 8 56.43 -22.51 0.88
N ALA A 9 57.05 -21.94 -0.17
CA ALA A 9 56.65 -20.69 -0.81
C ALA A 9 55.22 -20.75 -1.39
N PRO A 10 54.49 -19.61 -1.45
CA PRO A 10 53.15 -19.57 -2.01
C PRO A 10 53.16 -19.83 -3.52
N THR A 11 52.26 -20.72 -3.95
CA THR A 11 51.97 -21.01 -5.36
C THR A 11 51.50 -19.72 -6.07
N PRO A 12 52.07 -19.33 -7.21
CA PRO A 12 51.59 -18.17 -7.96
C PRO A 12 50.19 -18.46 -8.53
N PRO A 13 49.25 -17.50 -8.50
CA PRO A 13 47.98 -17.66 -9.21
C PRO A 13 48.25 -17.70 -10.71
N LEU A 14 47.60 -18.65 -11.39
CA LEU A 14 47.58 -18.80 -12.85
C LEU A 14 47.21 -17.46 -13.51
N SER A 15 48.15 -16.90 -14.27
CA SER A 15 47.91 -15.78 -15.18
C SER A 15 46.96 -16.21 -16.29
N LEU A 16 45.76 -15.63 -16.33
CA LEU A 16 44.91 -15.67 -17.51
C LEU A 16 45.55 -14.81 -18.61
N PRO A 17 45.50 -15.24 -19.88
CA PRO A 17 46.05 -14.46 -20.98
C PRO A 17 45.24 -13.18 -21.20
N THR A 18 45.96 -12.07 -21.31
CA THR A 18 45.50 -10.81 -21.88
C THR A 18 45.29 -11.00 -23.38
N ASP A 19 44.05 -11.04 -23.83
CA ASP A 19 43.71 -10.77 -25.24
C ASP A 19 43.04 -9.40 -25.30
N SER A 20 43.77 -8.46 -25.89
CA SER A 20 43.35 -7.09 -26.11
C SER A 20 42.97 -6.93 -27.58
N LEU A 21 41.69 -6.62 -27.79
CA LEU A 21 41.18 -5.76 -28.85
C LEU A 21 41.16 -6.32 -30.28
N ALA A 22 40.05 -6.98 -30.61
CA ALA A 22 39.42 -6.83 -31.92
C ALA A 22 37.91 -6.60 -31.73
N ALA A 23 37.43 -5.50 -32.31
CA ALA A 23 36.05 -5.04 -32.22
C ALA A 23 35.07 -6.06 -32.81
N HIS A 24 34.03 -6.40 -32.04
CA HIS A 24 32.80 -6.98 -32.56
C HIS A 24 31.64 -6.01 -32.29
N PRO A 25 30.81 -5.71 -33.31
CA PRO A 25 29.69 -4.79 -33.18
C PRO A 25 28.65 -5.34 -32.20
N SER A 26 27.99 -4.43 -31.49
CA SER A 26 26.84 -4.70 -30.63
C SER A 26 25.73 -5.37 -31.43
N GLU A 27 25.64 -6.71 -31.34
CA GLU A 27 24.53 -7.47 -31.93
C GLU A 27 23.33 -7.33 -30.98
N ALA A 28 22.33 -6.62 -31.47
CA ALA A 28 21.09 -6.31 -30.76
C ALA A 28 20.31 -7.60 -30.44
N VAL A 29 20.06 -7.84 -29.16
CA VAL A 29 19.02 -8.80 -28.75
C VAL A 29 17.66 -8.21 -29.17
N PRO A 30 16.83 -8.96 -29.93
CA PRO A 30 15.56 -8.46 -30.41
C PRO A 30 14.58 -8.21 -29.24
N GLN A 31 14.04 -7.00 -29.19
CA GLN A 31 12.86 -6.70 -28.37
C GLN A 31 11.70 -7.61 -28.82
N PRO A 32 10.88 -8.15 -27.90
CA PRO A 32 9.63 -8.79 -28.28
C PRO A 32 8.76 -7.77 -29.05
N PRO A 33 8.03 -8.19 -30.10
CA PRO A 33 7.24 -7.28 -30.91
C PRO A 33 6.22 -6.58 -30.03
N ALA A 34 6.22 -5.25 -30.10
CA ALA A 34 5.15 -4.43 -29.55
C ALA A 34 3.79 -4.95 -30.07
N PRO A 35 2.75 -5.03 -29.22
CA PRO A 35 1.41 -5.28 -29.72
C PRO A 35 1.07 -4.22 -30.78
N PRO A 36 0.40 -4.60 -31.88
CA PRO A 36 0.13 -3.67 -32.96
C PRO A 36 -0.73 -2.52 -32.44
N SER A 37 -0.24 -1.28 -32.61
CA SER A 37 -1.08 -0.09 -32.56
C SER A 37 -2.25 -0.29 -33.52
N PRO A 38 -3.52 -0.21 -33.08
CA PRO A 38 -4.63 -0.18 -34.01
C PRO A 38 -4.53 1.11 -34.83
N GLN A 39 -4.05 0.98 -36.07
CA GLN A 39 -4.27 1.99 -37.10
C GLN A 39 -5.76 1.99 -37.43
N ALA A 40 -6.44 3.10 -37.16
CA ALA A 40 -7.76 3.37 -37.72
C ALA A 40 -7.69 4.71 -38.49
N LYS A 41 -7.65 4.62 -39.82
CA LYS A 41 -8.22 5.63 -40.73
C LYS A 41 -9.56 5.05 -41.28
N PRO A 42 -10.44 5.84 -41.92
CA PRO A 42 -11.66 6.35 -41.32
C PRO A 42 -12.90 5.68 -41.94
N ILE A 43 -13.92 5.39 -41.14
CA ILE A 43 -15.26 5.10 -41.65
C ILE A 43 -16.28 5.86 -40.80
N GLU A 44 -16.66 6.98 -41.40
CA GLU A 44 -17.99 7.59 -41.43
C GLU A 44 -19.11 6.67 -40.91
N GLU A 45 -19.65 7.00 -39.74
CA GLU A 45 -21.06 6.75 -39.45
C GLU A 45 -21.57 7.82 -38.47
N THR A 46 -22.64 8.45 -38.91
CA THR A 46 -23.23 9.70 -38.45
C THR A 46 -23.82 9.57 -37.04
N PRO A 47 -23.65 10.55 -36.14
CA PRO A 47 -24.38 10.55 -34.87
C PRO A 47 -25.86 10.91 -35.12
N PRO A 48 -26.84 10.21 -34.51
CA PRO A 48 -28.15 10.80 -34.34
C PRO A 48 -28.10 11.77 -33.16
N THR A 49 -28.32 13.03 -33.46
CA THR A 49 -28.71 14.08 -32.53
C THR A 49 -30.01 13.67 -31.80
N PRO A 50 -30.15 13.97 -30.51
CA PRO A 50 -31.43 14.43 -30.03
C PRO A 50 -31.32 15.89 -29.57
N ASP A 51 -32.10 16.71 -30.26
CA ASP A 51 -32.33 18.13 -30.00
C ASP A 51 -32.66 18.44 -28.54
N ALA A 52 -32.20 19.63 -28.16
CA ALA A 52 -32.54 20.31 -26.92
C ALA A 52 -33.93 20.96 -27.03
N GLU A 53 -34.79 20.74 -26.03
CA GLU A 53 -35.90 21.62 -25.66
C GLU A 53 -36.47 21.14 -24.30
N THR A 54 -36.87 21.92 -23.29
CA THR A 54 -36.66 23.29 -22.81
C THR A 54 -37.26 23.33 -21.39
N ALA A 55 -36.70 24.21 -20.55
CA ALA A 55 -37.31 24.89 -19.40
C ALA A 55 -37.58 24.19 -18.04
N LYS A 56 -36.78 24.68 -17.07
CA LYS A 56 -37.19 25.33 -15.80
C LYS A 56 -37.70 24.47 -14.63
N GLN A 57 -36.89 24.42 -13.55
CA GLN A 57 -37.25 24.77 -12.17
C GLN A 57 -36.00 24.73 -11.24
N ASP A 58 -35.69 25.83 -10.57
CA ASP A 58 -34.88 25.92 -9.33
C ASP A 58 -35.80 25.70 -8.11
N PRO A 59 -35.33 25.48 -6.85
CA PRO A 59 -34.06 24.96 -6.33
C PRO A 59 -34.25 23.88 -5.22
N GLU A 60 -33.13 23.40 -4.67
CA GLU A 60 -32.98 22.72 -3.36
C GLU A 60 -33.18 21.18 -3.25
N ALA A 61 -32.05 20.53 -2.95
CA ALA A 61 -31.85 19.27 -2.23
C ALA A 61 -32.60 18.01 -2.68
N VAL A 62 -31.89 17.13 -3.41
CA VAL A 62 -31.74 15.71 -3.02
C VAL A 62 -30.42 15.15 -3.54
N ALA A 63 -29.55 14.79 -2.60
CA ALA A 63 -28.55 13.76 -2.83
C ALA A 63 -29.27 12.46 -3.18
N SER A 64 -28.87 11.82 -4.27
CA SER A 64 -29.05 10.37 -4.46
C SER A 64 -28.00 9.89 -5.46
N SER A 65 -26.94 9.33 -4.89
CA SER A 65 -26.04 8.39 -5.53
C SER A 65 -26.84 7.26 -6.17
N SER A 66 -27.25 7.45 -7.43
CA SER A 66 -27.61 6.34 -8.29
C SER A 66 -26.41 6.08 -9.19
N ALA A 67 -25.72 4.98 -8.90
CA ALA A 67 -24.81 4.30 -9.81
C ALA A 67 -25.59 3.76 -11.02
N GLY A 68 -26.31 4.63 -11.72
CA GLY A 68 -26.97 4.40 -13.00
C GLY A 68 -26.04 4.83 -14.13
N LEU A 69 -26.16 4.19 -15.29
CA LEU A 69 -25.34 4.44 -16.47
C LEU A 69 -25.20 5.94 -16.73
N ARG A 70 -23.96 6.44 -16.74
CA ARG A 70 -23.66 7.83 -17.07
C ARG A 70 -22.79 7.89 -18.31
N THR A 71 -22.94 8.96 -19.07
CA THR A 71 -22.10 9.25 -20.24
C THR A 71 -20.76 9.83 -19.77
N TRP A 72 -19.69 9.08 -19.97
CA TRP A 72 -18.31 9.46 -19.68
C TRP A 72 -17.65 10.03 -20.92
N THR A 73 -16.95 11.15 -20.77
CA THR A 73 -16.26 11.81 -21.88
C THR A 73 -14.75 11.68 -21.74
N ASP A 74 -14.07 11.34 -22.83
CA ASP A 74 -12.62 11.32 -22.93
C ASP A 74 -12.02 12.75 -22.88
N SER A 75 -10.73 12.88 -22.56
CA SER A 75 -10.02 14.17 -22.42
C SER A 75 -9.93 14.95 -23.71
N THR A 76 -10.11 14.27 -24.84
CA THR A 76 -10.22 14.89 -26.16
C THR A 76 -11.61 15.46 -26.46
N GLY A 77 -12.63 15.16 -25.65
CA GLY A 77 -14.03 15.57 -25.87
C GLY A 77 -14.71 14.89 -27.07
N ARG A 78 -13.98 14.04 -27.80
CA ARG A 78 -14.44 13.40 -29.05
C ARG A 78 -15.15 12.07 -28.84
N PHE A 79 -14.96 11.44 -27.69
CA PHE A 79 -15.53 10.15 -27.37
C PHE A 79 -16.37 10.25 -26.11
N GLN A 80 -17.63 9.87 -26.23
CA GLN A 80 -18.61 9.76 -25.15
C GLN A 80 -19.03 8.31 -25.05
N ILE A 81 -18.99 7.73 -23.85
CA ILE A 81 -19.37 6.34 -23.62
C ILE A 81 -20.34 6.26 -22.45
N GLU A 82 -21.49 5.62 -22.65
CA GLU A 82 -22.41 5.32 -21.57
C GLU A 82 -21.94 4.06 -20.83
N ALA A 83 -21.54 4.24 -19.57
CA ALA A 83 -21.04 3.16 -18.76
C ALA A 83 -21.35 3.38 -17.27
N GLN A 84 -21.39 2.28 -16.55
CA GLN A 84 -21.45 2.27 -15.10
C GLN A 84 -20.01 2.27 -14.56
N LEU A 85 -19.72 3.14 -13.59
CA LEU A 85 -18.46 3.06 -12.86
C LEU A 85 -18.43 1.76 -12.05
N VAL A 86 -17.40 0.94 -12.25
CA VAL A 86 -17.19 -0.26 -11.45
C VAL A 86 -16.12 -0.06 -10.39
N SER A 87 -15.04 0.63 -10.74
CA SER A 87 -13.94 0.93 -9.80
C SER A 87 -13.11 2.12 -10.28
N ASP A 88 -12.57 2.88 -9.34
CA ASP A 88 -11.54 3.88 -9.57
C ASP A 88 -10.31 3.60 -8.68
N ASP A 89 -9.13 3.58 -9.29
CA ASP A 89 -7.84 3.34 -8.61
C ASP A 89 -6.98 4.61 -8.59
N GLY A 90 -7.60 5.78 -8.78
CA GLY A 90 -6.96 7.10 -8.83
C GLY A 90 -6.04 7.38 -10.04
N SER A 91 -5.63 6.33 -10.77
CA SER A 91 -4.81 6.41 -11.98
C SER A 91 -5.52 5.83 -13.21
N THR A 92 -6.33 4.79 -13.00
CA THR A 92 -7.17 4.17 -14.02
C THR A 92 -8.58 4.00 -13.47
N VAL A 93 -9.55 4.05 -14.38
CA VAL A 93 -10.97 3.91 -14.10
C VAL A 93 -11.47 2.72 -14.87
N THR A 94 -12.14 1.80 -14.19
CA THR A 94 -12.82 0.67 -14.84
C THR A 94 -14.30 0.97 -14.98
N LEU A 95 -14.74 1.06 -16.24
CA LEU A 95 -16.11 1.37 -16.62
C LEU A 95 -16.75 0.13 -17.26
N LYS A 96 -17.94 -0.25 -16.81
CA LYS A 96 -18.74 -1.31 -17.43
C LYS A 96 -19.77 -0.71 -18.36
N LYS A 97 -19.61 -0.95 -19.66
CA LYS A 97 -20.60 -0.58 -20.67
C LYS A 97 -21.90 -1.36 -20.48
N GLN A 98 -23.00 -0.89 -21.06
CA GLN A 98 -24.29 -1.59 -21.04
C GLN A 98 -24.23 -3.00 -21.64
N SER A 99 -23.29 -3.23 -22.57
CA SER A 99 -23.01 -4.56 -23.13
C SER A 99 -22.38 -5.55 -22.15
N GLY A 100 -22.05 -5.12 -20.92
CA GLY A 100 -21.34 -5.89 -19.91
C GLY A 100 -19.81 -5.85 -20.05
N GLN A 101 -19.30 -5.22 -21.12
CA GLN A 101 -17.87 -5.08 -21.38
C GLN A 101 -17.23 -4.09 -20.40
N LEU A 102 -16.19 -4.55 -19.70
CA LEU A 102 -15.35 -3.73 -18.85
C LEU A 102 -14.27 -3.05 -19.70
N VAL A 103 -14.19 -1.73 -19.58
CA VAL A 103 -13.20 -0.90 -20.26
C VAL A 103 -12.42 -0.15 -19.20
N THR A 104 -11.11 -0.38 -19.17
CA THR A 104 -10.19 0.31 -18.28
C THR A 104 -9.59 1.50 -19.02
N ILE A 105 -9.84 2.70 -18.53
CA ILE A 105 -9.39 3.96 -19.14
C ILE A 105 -8.50 4.68 -18.12
N PRO A 106 -7.28 5.09 -18.49
CA PRO A 106 -6.46 5.95 -17.64
C PRO A 106 -7.21 7.25 -17.31
N LEU A 107 -7.22 7.66 -16.04
CA LEU A 107 -7.95 8.85 -15.59
C LEU A 107 -7.48 10.13 -16.31
N GLU A 108 -6.22 10.17 -16.74
CA GLU A 108 -5.60 11.23 -17.55
C GLU A 108 -6.25 11.42 -18.91
N LYS A 109 -6.86 10.34 -19.42
CA LYS A 109 -7.61 10.29 -20.67
C LYS A 109 -9.08 10.63 -20.48
N LEU A 110 -9.54 11.00 -19.28
CA LEU A 110 -10.91 11.47 -19.07
C LEU A 110 -10.97 13.01 -19.08
N SER A 111 -12.10 13.55 -19.54
CA SER A 111 -12.38 14.99 -19.57
C SER A 111 -12.15 15.61 -18.19
N SER A 112 -11.75 16.87 -18.15
CA SER A 112 -11.62 17.63 -16.90
C SER A 112 -12.92 17.61 -16.08
N ALA A 113 -14.09 17.59 -16.75
CA ALA A 113 -15.39 17.49 -16.10
C ALA A 113 -15.65 16.10 -15.49
N ASP A 114 -15.26 15.04 -16.19
CA ASP A 114 -15.38 13.66 -15.69
C ASP A 114 -14.34 13.32 -14.63
N ARG A 115 -13.11 13.84 -14.77
CA ARG A 115 -12.07 13.84 -13.73
C ARG A 115 -12.53 14.57 -12.47
N ALA A 116 -13.32 15.64 -12.60
CA ALA A 116 -13.91 16.30 -11.46
C ALA A 116 -14.96 15.41 -10.76
N PHE A 117 -15.71 14.60 -11.52
CA PHE A 117 -16.61 13.60 -10.92
C PHE A 117 -15.85 12.57 -10.07
N PHE A 118 -14.65 12.15 -10.48
CA PHE A 118 -13.75 11.31 -9.66
C PHE A 118 -13.12 12.06 -8.48
N ARG A 119 -12.90 13.37 -8.60
CA ARG A 119 -12.40 14.21 -7.51
C ARG A 119 -13.50 14.54 -6.49
N SER A 120 -14.76 14.34 -6.85
CA SER A 120 -15.94 14.74 -6.07
C SER A 120 -16.68 13.57 -5.42
N SER A 121 -16.20 12.33 -5.55
CA SER A 121 -16.58 11.21 -4.67
C SER A 121 -15.66 11.07 -3.44
N VAL A 122 -14.76 12.03 -3.21
CA VAL A 122 -14.37 12.36 -1.84
C VAL A 122 -15.51 13.22 -1.30
N PRO A 123 -16.42 12.72 -0.44
CA PRO A 123 -17.16 13.65 0.38
C PRO A 123 -16.11 14.51 1.05
N SER A 124 -16.13 15.82 0.81
CA SER A 124 -15.30 16.78 1.51
C SER A 124 -15.64 16.64 2.98
N VAL A 125 -14.90 15.78 3.68
CA VAL A 125 -14.96 15.66 5.12
C VAL A 125 -14.32 16.94 5.63
N PRO A 126 -15.03 17.78 6.40
CA PRO A 126 -14.41 18.91 7.09
C PRO A 126 -13.19 18.42 7.90
N PRO A 127 -12.21 19.31 8.19
CA PRO A 127 -10.94 18.93 8.81
C PRO A 127 -11.16 17.98 9.98
N ALA A 128 -10.51 16.80 9.88
CA ALA A 128 -10.46 15.69 10.81
C ALA A 128 -10.94 15.98 12.24
N ALA A 129 -12.25 16.03 12.41
CA ALA A 129 -12.93 15.85 13.68
C ALA A 129 -13.94 14.73 13.46
N ALA A 130 -13.49 13.51 13.78
CA ALA A 130 -14.32 12.35 14.05
C ALA A 130 -15.28 11.90 12.93
N MET A 131 -14.75 11.22 11.89
CA MET A 131 -15.42 9.97 11.52
C MET A 131 -15.37 9.07 12.77
N PRO A 132 -16.47 8.39 13.16
CA PRO A 132 -16.34 7.35 14.16
C PRO A 132 -15.37 6.33 13.58
N ARG A 133 -14.17 6.25 14.18
CA ARG A 133 -13.31 5.08 14.00
C ARG A 133 -14.22 3.86 14.20
N PRO A 134 -14.18 2.85 13.31
CA PRO A 134 -14.82 1.57 13.61
C PRO A 134 -14.45 1.21 15.05
N ALA A 135 -15.45 0.86 15.86
CA ALA A 135 -15.21 0.55 17.27
C ALA A 135 -14.07 -0.49 17.35
N GLY A 136 -13.04 -0.17 18.14
CA GLY A 136 -11.82 -0.96 18.24
C GLY A 136 -10.59 -0.43 17.50
N ASP A 137 -10.66 0.48 16.52
CA ASP A 137 -9.45 0.97 15.86
C ASP A 137 -8.69 2.00 16.72
N THR A 138 -7.36 1.90 16.84
CA THR A 138 -6.53 2.93 17.51
C THR A 138 -6.45 4.22 16.69
N GLU A 139 -5.71 5.23 17.16
CA GLU A 139 -5.29 6.31 16.26
C GLU A 139 -4.36 5.77 15.15
N LEU A 140 -4.22 6.57 14.09
CA LEU A 140 -3.32 6.28 12.98
C LEU A 140 -2.09 7.17 13.08
N VAL A 141 -0.89 6.57 13.08
CA VAL A 141 0.37 7.30 13.21
C VAL A 141 1.17 7.20 11.91
N GLY A 142 1.54 8.36 11.36
CA GLY A 142 2.35 8.50 10.15
C GLY A 142 1.82 9.61 9.23
N GLY A 143 2.13 9.49 7.94
CA GLY A 143 1.69 10.42 6.90
C GLY A 143 0.29 10.15 6.35
N GLU A 144 -0.26 11.15 5.67
CA GLU A 144 -1.60 11.07 5.05
C GLU A 144 -1.60 10.54 3.61
N ALA A 145 -0.42 10.28 3.06
CA ALA A 145 -0.25 9.74 1.70
C ALA A 145 -0.56 8.22 1.67
N GLY A 146 -0.41 7.62 0.48
CA GLY A 146 -0.65 6.19 0.27
C GLY A 146 -2.13 5.81 0.24
N PHE A 147 -2.39 4.52 -0.01
CA PHE A 147 -3.74 3.95 -0.06
C PHE A 147 -4.08 3.26 1.26
N PRO A 148 -5.33 3.32 1.72
CA PRO A 148 -5.75 2.64 2.93
C PRO A 148 -5.59 1.12 2.77
N PHE A 149 -5.18 0.46 3.84
CA PHE A 149 -5.19 -0.99 3.95
C PHE A 149 -5.71 -1.41 5.31
N ARG A 150 -6.27 -2.62 5.36
CA ARG A 150 -6.71 -3.27 6.59
C ARG A 150 -6.34 -4.75 6.50
N ASN A 151 -5.76 -5.29 7.57
CA ASN A 151 -5.42 -6.70 7.69
C ASN A 151 -5.82 -7.18 9.09
N GLU A 152 -6.97 -7.83 9.14
CA GLU A 152 -7.56 -8.39 10.35
C GLU A 152 -7.63 -9.90 10.24
N GLY A 153 -7.24 -10.59 11.30
CA GLY A 153 -7.21 -12.04 11.35
C GLY A 153 -8.32 -12.63 12.22
N PRO A 154 -8.54 -13.95 12.15
CA PRO A 154 -9.52 -14.65 12.99
C PRO A 154 -9.09 -14.79 14.46
N GLY A 155 -7.82 -14.50 14.77
CA GLY A 155 -7.24 -14.63 16.10
C GLY A 155 -6.42 -13.41 16.51
N PRO A 156 -5.81 -13.44 17.70
CA PRO A 156 -4.96 -12.35 18.16
C PRO A 156 -3.75 -12.19 17.23
N LEU A 157 -3.35 -10.95 17.01
CA LEU A 157 -2.12 -10.62 16.32
C LEU A 157 -0.94 -11.13 17.15
N LEU A 158 -0.17 -12.07 16.60
CA LEU A 158 0.97 -12.68 17.29
C LEU A 158 2.29 -12.00 16.94
N GLY A 159 2.32 -11.16 15.91
CA GLY A 159 3.52 -10.43 15.51
C GLY A 159 3.33 -9.67 14.23
N ILE A 160 4.43 -9.07 13.77
CA ILE A 160 4.50 -8.36 12.50
C ILE A 160 5.75 -8.77 11.73
N ARG A 161 5.63 -8.68 10.40
CA ARG A 161 6.75 -8.77 9.47
C ARG A 161 6.73 -7.55 8.57
N CYS A 162 7.86 -6.92 8.35
CA CYS A 162 8.01 -5.84 7.40
C CYS A 162 9.35 -5.92 6.68
N ALA A 163 9.37 -5.39 5.46
CA ALA A 163 10.61 -5.13 4.76
C ALA A 163 11.25 -3.84 5.30
N LEU A 164 12.58 -3.78 5.31
CA LEU A 164 13.30 -2.52 5.42
C LEU A 164 13.42 -1.92 4.02
N SER A 165 13.01 -0.67 3.85
CA SER A 165 12.94 -0.02 2.55
C SER A 165 13.50 1.40 2.62
N ARG A 166 13.67 2.01 1.46
CA ARG A 166 14.13 3.39 1.33
C ARG A 166 13.29 4.08 0.27
N TRP A 167 12.80 5.26 0.59
CA TRP A 167 11.99 6.08 -0.30
C TRP A 167 12.38 7.54 -0.16
N ASP A 168 12.51 8.25 -1.28
CA ASP A 168 12.92 9.67 -1.30
C ASP A 168 14.21 9.93 -0.50
N ASN A 169 15.17 9.00 -0.60
CA ASN A 169 16.42 8.97 0.19
C ASN A 169 16.27 8.85 1.72
N GLU A 170 15.07 8.59 2.24
CA GLU A 170 14.79 8.35 3.64
C GLU A 170 14.56 6.85 3.90
N GLN A 171 15.06 6.33 5.03
CA GLN A 171 14.76 4.95 5.43
C GLN A 171 13.36 4.87 6.01
N ALA A 172 12.58 3.90 5.53
CA ALA A 172 11.21 3.70 5.96
C ALA A 172 10.87 2.21 6.04
N ILE A 173 9.83 1.91 6.79
CA ILE A 173 9.23 0.59 6.82
C ILE A 173 8.55 0.35 5.48
N GLY A 174 8.85 -0.79 4.85
CA GLY A 174 8.18 -1.24 3.63
C GLY A 174 6.82 -1.89 3.93
N PRO A 175 6.35 -2.82 3.07
CA PRO A 175 5.09 -3.51 3.30
C PRO A 175 5.06 -4.21 4.66
N LEU A 176 4.07 -3.84 5.49
CA LEU A 176 3.82 -4.43 6.80
C LEU A 176 2.78 -5.55 6.70
N GLN A 177 3.08 -6.69 7.32
CA GLN A 177 2.26 -7.89 7.35
C GLN A 177 1.96 -8.29 8.79
N ALA A 178 0.69 -8.57 9.07
CA ALA A 178 0.26 -9.18 10.32
C ALA A 178 0.56 -10.68 10.34
N VAL A 179 0.99 -11.18 11.50
CA VAL A 179 1.24 -12.60 11.74
C VAL A 179 0.24 -13.14 12.76
N PHE A 180 -0.66 -14.02 12.33
CA PHE A 180 -1.68 -14.64 13.18
C PHE A 180 -1.35 -16.08 13.60
N HIS A 181 -0.37 -16.70 12.93
CA HIS A 181 0.11 -18.05 13.22
C HIS A 181 1.59 -17.98 13.54
N ARG A 182 2.02 -18.65 14.60
CA ARG A 182 3.45 -18.77 14.93
C ARG A 182 4.11 -19.76 13.97
N SER A 183 4.50 -19.26 12.81
CA SER A 183 5.30 -19.99 11.83
C SER A 183 6.57 -19.20 11.50
N GLY A 184 7.72 -19.87 11.64
CA GLY A 184 9.05 -19.30 11.40
C GLY A 184 9.73 -18.74 12.67
N PRO A 185 10.95 -18.18 12.51
CA PRO A 185 11.76 -17.69 13.61
C PRO A 185 11.10 -16.51 14.34
N VAL A 186 11.21 -16.49 15.67
CA VAL A 186 10.54 -15.53 16.57
C VAL A 186 11.08 -14.10 16.42
N ALA A 187 12.35 -13.98 16.06
CA ALA A 187 13.01 -12.72 15.71
C ALA A 187 13.86 -12.94 14.46
N ALA A 188 13.63 -12.14 13.43
CA ALA A 188 14.44 -12.08 12.22
C ALA A 188 14.56 -10.61 11.78
N PRO A 189 15.54 -10.24 10.95
CA PRO A 189 15.57 -8.89 10.37
C PRO A 189 14.21 -8.58 9.71
N GLY A 190 13.53 -7.55 10.20
CA GLY A 190 12.19 -7.21 9.72
C GLY A 190 11.04 -8.02 10.32
N ALA A 191 11.24 -8.79 11.40
CA ALA A 191 10.17 -9.57 12.03
C ALA A 191 10.25 -9.57 13.55
N ALA A 192 9.11 -9.32 14.20
CA ALA A 192 8.93 -9.47 15.64
C ALA A 192 7.69 -10.33 15.90
N ILE A 193 7.89 -11.50 16.49
CA ILE A 193 6.84 -12.47 16.81
C ILE A 193 6.84 -12.74 18.31
N ALA A 194 5.65 -12.90 18.88
CA ALA A 194 5.45 -13.15 20.30
C ALA A 194 5.93 -14.54 20.73
N ARG A 195 6.47 -14.62 21.96
CA ARG A 195 6.76 -15.88 22.65
C ARG A 195 5.47 -16.66 22.92
N HIS A 196 5.62 -17.94 23.28
CA HIS A 196 4.48 -18.77 23.65
C HIS A 196 3.67 -18.12 24.79
N GLY A 197 2.35 -18.05 24.65
CA GLY A 197 1.46 -17.38 25.61
C GLY A 197 1.37 -15.84 25.51
N TYR A 198 2.09 -15.20 24.58
CA TYR A 198 2.00 -13.74 24.36
C TYR A 198 1.38 -13.41 23.00
N ALA A 199 0.92 -12.18 22.86
CA ALA A 199 0.43 -11.56 21.62
C ALA A 199 0.81 -10.08 21.58
N VAL A 200 0.66 -9.45 20.42
CA VAL A 200 0.83 -7.99 20.27
C VAL A 200 -0.25 -7.29 21.09
N GLY A 201 0.17 -6.41 21.99
CA GLY A 201 -0.74 -5.58 22.81
C GLY A 201 -0.59 -4.08 22.54
N ALA A 202 0.57 -3.65 22.04
CA ALA A 202 0.78 -2.27 21.60
C ALA A 202 1.85 -2.17 20.51
N LEU A 203 1.88 -1.04 19.81
CA LEU A 203 2.98 -0.66 18.92
C LEU A 203 3.53 0.71 19.30
N ASN A 204 4.84 0.79 19.49
CA ASN A 204 5.56 2.06 19.52
C ASN A 204 5.98 2.39 18.08
N VAL A 205 5.66 3.58 17.62
CA VAL A 205 5.85 4.00 16.23
C VAL A 205 6.67 5.28 16.20
N ASP A 206 7.84 5.22 15.57
CA ASP A 206 8.64 6.38 15.19
C ASP A 206 8.28 6.71 13.73
N ALA A 207 7.64 7.86 13.54
CA ALA A 207 7.17 8.28 12.23
C ALA A 207 7.39 9.78 12.01
N ASN A 208 7.70 10.11 10.77
CA ASN A 208 7.73 11.46 10.23
C ASN A 208 6.74 11.56 9.07
N ARG A 209 7.25 11.72 7.84
CA ARG A 209 6.43 11.68 6.62
C ARG A 209 5.94 10.27 6.30
N PHE A 210 6.70 9.27 6.75
CA PHE A 210 6.43 7.84 6.65
C PHE A 210 6.68 7.20 8.02
N VAL A 211 6.33 5.93 8.16
CA VAL A 211 6.74 5.15 9.34
C VAL A 211 8.20 4.73 9.17
N ASN A 212 9.08 5.22 10.03
CA ASN A 212 10.52 4.99 9.94
C ASN A 212 10.97 3.78 10.77
N ALA A 213 10.39 3.62 11.96
CA ALA A 213 10.63 2.46 12.81
C ALA A 213 9.39 2.06 13.62
N ILE A 214 9.30 0.77 13.91
CA ILE A 214 8.25 0.18 14.75
C ILE A 214 8.90 -0.69 15.80
N GLN A 215 8.40 -0.61 17.01
CA GLN A 215 8.74 -1.49 18.11
C GLN A 215 7.46 -2.10 18.66
N VAL A 216 7.47 -3.42 18.84
CA VAL A 216 6.29 -4.20 19.23
C VAL A 216 6.30 -4.43 20.73
N VAL A 217 5.18 -4.13 21.39
CA VAL A 217 4.97 -4.48 22.79
C VAL A 217 4.11 -5.74 22.83
N PHE A 218 4.67 -6.80 23.39
CA PHE A 218 4.00 -8.07 23.59
C PHE A 218 3.44 -8.15 25.00
N MET A 219 2.23 -8.67 25.13
CA MET A 219 1.52 -8.83 26.41
C MET A 219 1.06 -10.28 26.58
N ARG A 220 1.03 -10.75 27.82
CA ARG A 220 0.57 -12.10 28.15
C ARG A 220 -0.90 -12.24 27.76
N ARG A 221 -1.25 -13.32 27.09
CA ARG A 221 -2.64 -13.66 26.77
C ARG A 221 -3.29 -14.29 28.00
N LYS A 222 -4.46 -13.78 28.36
CA LYS A 222 -5.34 -14.35 29.38
C LYS A 222 -6.29 -15.37 28.75
N SER A 223 -6.86 -16.23 29.59
CA SER A 223 -7.83 -17.25 29.16
C SER A 223 -9.16 -16.66 28.70
N ASP A 224 -9.48 -15.43 29.11
CA ASP A 224 -10.66 -14.66 28.70
C ASP A 224 -10.53 -14.00 27.31
N GLY A 225 -9.35 -14.12 26.66
CA GLY A 225 -9.06 -13.51 25.37
C GLY A 225 -8.40 -12.13 25.45
N ARG A 226 -8.38 -11.48 26.62
CA ARG A 226 -7.69 -10.21 26.86
C ARG A 226 -6.18 -10.40 26.99
N LEU A 227 -5.47 -9.28 27.06
CA LEU A 227 -4.04 -9.21 27.30
C LEU A 227 -3.76 -8.63 28.69
N ASP A 228 -2.66 -9.05 29.30
CA ASP A 228 -2.14 -8.50 30.55
C ASP A 228 -1.04 -7.48 30.29
N PRO A 229 -1.28 -6.17 30.50
CA PRO A 229 -0.25 -5.15 30.35
C PRO A 229 0.86 -5.26 31.40
N SER A 230 0.57 -5.83 32.58
CA SER A 230 1.55 -5.99 33.66
C SER A 230 2.58 -7.08 33.36
N GLU A 231 2.19 -8.08 32.58
CA GLU A 231 3.10 -9.07 32.01
C GLU A 231 3.40 -8.75 30.54
N SER A 232 4.24 -7.75 30.32
CA SER A 232 4.64 -7.30 28.98
C SER A 232 6.15 -7.28 28.77
N TYR A 233 6.56 -7.39 27.51
CA TYR A 233 7.93 -7.16 27.08
C TYR A 233 7.96 -6.54 25.69
N THR A 234 9.05 -5.86 25.37
CA THR A 234 9.16 -5.08 24.14
C THR A 234 10.20 -5.69 23.20
N SER A 235 9.95 -5.64 21.89
CA SER A 235 10.91 -6.06 20.87
C SER A 235 12.03 -5.03 20.69
N GLU A 236 13.07 -5.42 19.95
CA GLU A 236 13.96 -4.45 19.31
C GLU A 236 13.18 -3.57 18.33
N TRP A 237 13.72 -2.38 18.04
CA TRP A 237 13.22 -1.54 16.97
C TRP A 237 13.48 -2.18 15.62
N ILE A 238 12.43 -2.29 14.80
CA ILE A 238 12.54 -2.63 13.39
C ILE A 238 12.52 -1.33 12.62
N GLY A 239 13.54 -1.07 11.80
CA GLY A 239 13.65 0.17 11.03
C GLY A 239 14.72 1.11 11.58
N HIS A 240 14.64 2.38 11.18
CA HIS A 240 15.59 3.41 11.58
C HIS A 240 14.89 4.43 12.47
N VAL A 241 15.26 4.46 13.75
CA VAL A 241 14.72 5.42 14.73
C VAL A 241 15.23 6.81 14.40
N THR A 242 14.34 7.76 14.15
CA THR A 242 14.72 9.13 13.78
C THR A 242 15.14 10.01 14.95
N GLY A 243 14.91 9.53 16.19
CA GLY A 243 15.18 10.25 17.43
C GLY A 243 14.02 11.15 17.87
N ARG A 244 12.86 11.05 17.20
CA ARG A 244 11.63 11.77 17.59
C ARG A 244 10.90 11.02 18.70
N PRO A 245 9.98 11.69 19.42
CA PRO A 245 9.11 11.02 20.37
C PRO A 245 8.23 10.00 19.64
N ALA A 246 8.42 8.71 19.95
CA ALA A 246 7.58 7.65 19.44
C ALA A 246 6.15 7.76 20.00
N ARG A 247 5.18 7.33 19.19
CA ARG A 247 3.77 7.24 19.59
C ARG A 247 3.41 5.80 19.93
N THR A 248 2.69 5.58 21.01
CA THR A 248 2.25 4.25 21.44
C THR A 248 0.78 4.04 21.09
N LEU A 249 0.52 3.04 20.26
CA LEU A 249 -0.80 2.59 19.85
C LEU A 249 -1.22 1.39 20.68
N GLY A 250 -2.38 1.45 21.34
CA GLY A 250 -2.90 0.35 22.15
C GLY A 250 -2.34 0.33 23.58
N GLY A 251 -2.15 -0.85 24.16
CA GLY A 251 -1.60 -1.03 25.49
C GLY A 251 -2.61 -1.11 26.64
N SER A 252 -3.91 -0.99 26.36
CA SER A 252 -4.98 -1.09 27.37
C SER A 252 -5.27 -2.53 27.85
N GLY A 253 -4.64 -3.53 27.22
CA GLY A 253 -4.97 -4.95 27.44
C GLY A 253 -6.11 -5.47 26.56
N ALA A 254 -6.68 -4.63 25.69
CA ALA A 254 -7.60 -5.09 24.64
C ALA A 254 -6.86 -6.00 23.64
N GLN A 255 -7.55 -7.02 23.12
CA GLN A 255 -6.95 -7.93 22.15
C GLN A 255 -6.76 -7.23 20.80
N VAL A 256 -5.53 -7.20 20.30
CA VAL A 256 -5.22 -6.72 18.95
C VAL A 256 -5.57 -7.82 17.93
N ARG A 257 -6.46 -7.52 17.00
CA ARG A 257 -6.97 -8.40 15.93
C ARG A 257 -6.28 -8.22 14.59
N GLY A 258 -5.54 -7.13 14.44
CA GLY A 258 -4.90 -6.82 13.18
C GLY A 258 -4.24 -5.45 13.15
N ILE A 259 -3.85 -5.08 11.95
CA ILE A 259 -3.23 -3.80 11.62
C ILE A 259 -4.03 -3.13 10.52
N TYR A 260 -4.07 -1.81 10.54
CA TYR A 260 -4.61 -1.02 9.46
C TYR A 260 -3.71 0.19 9.22
N GLY A 261 -3.90 0.88 8.10
CA GLY A 261 -3.20 2.14 7.88
C GLY A 261 -3.16 2.53 6.44
N ARG A 262 -2.07 3.20 6.04
CA ARG A 262 -1.87 3.70 4.69
C ARG A 262 -0.52 3.28 4.15
N ARG A 263 -0.47 2.86 2.89
CA ARG A 263 0.77 2.44 2.24
C ARG A 263 0.79 2.73 0.75
N GLY A 264 1.99 2.99 0.24
CA GLY A 264 2.33 2.97 -1.17
C GLY A 264 3.54 2.05 -1.40
N ALA A 265 4.63 2.63 -1.90
CA ALA A 265 5.93 1.94 -1.97
C ALA A 265 6.52 1.64 -0.58
N VAL A 266 6.18 2.48 0.41
CA VAL A 266 6.53 2.33 1.83
C VAL A 266 5.28 2.47 2.69
N LEU A 267 5.42 2.20 3.99
CA LEU A 267 4.36 2.38 4.97
C LEU A 267 4.26 3.86 5.34
N ASP A 268 3.19 4.51 4.89
CA ASP A 268 2.93 5.92 5.20
C ASP A 268 2.43 6.07 6.63
N ALA A 269 1.46 5.26 7.04
CA ALA A 269 0.91 5.28 8.39
C ALA A 269 0.39 3.92 8.86
N VAL A 270 0.35 3.73 10.18
CA VAL A 270 -0.09 2.48 10.81
C VAL A 270 -0.96 2.72 12.05
N GLY A 271 -1.91 1.82 12.24
CA GLY A 271 -2.84 1.72 13.34
C GLY A 271 -3.07 0.25 13.72
N LEU A 272 -3.61 0.02 14.92
CA LEU A 272 -4.01 -1.29 15.40
C LEU A 272 -5.54 -1.44 15.38
N ILE A 273 -6.00 -2.64 15.07
CA ILE A 273 -7.40 -3.03 15.20
C ILE A 273 -7.54 -3.78 16.52
N LEU A 274 -8.32 -3.25 17.45
CA LEU A 274 -8.63 -3.87 18.74
C LEU A 274 -9.98 -4.57 18.65
N SER A 275 -10.17 -5.60 19.47
CA SER A 275 -11.48 -6.21 19.67
C SER A 275 -12.35 -5.26 20.48
N ASP A 276 -13.64 -5.19 20.14
CA ASP A 276 -14.66 -4.64 21.03
C ASP A 276 -14.74 -5.51 22.30
N GLU A 277 -14.92 -4.90 23.47
CA GLU A 277 -14.90 -5.58 24.78
C GLU A 277 -15.98 -6.65 24.93
#